data_AF-A0A150QJR2-F1
#
_entry.id   AF-A0A150QJR2-F1
#
_cell.length_a   1.000
_cell.length_b   1.000
_cell.length_c   1.000
_cell.angle_alpha   90.00
_cell.angle_beta   90.00
_cell.angle_gamma   90.00
#
_symmetry.space_group_name_H-M   'P 1'
#
loop_
_entity.id
_entity.type
_entity.pdbx_description
1 polymer ?
#
loop_
_entity_poly.entity_id
_entity_poly.type
_entity_poly.pdbx_seq_one_letter_code
_entity_poly.pdbx_strand_id
1 'polypeptide(L)'
;MRDIAERDSLGNFYVQVIRFLGFSLFDEYKVMGLAPYGDPRRYRALFEAMVTLLPEGAWAIDVDKIVDLHDVIRPRAPREPITQDHKDIAASLQEALETIVFHCLRHFQRETRQASLCFAGGVAHNCTLNGKILRSRLFERVFVQPAAHDAGCALGSAMAVHMRKAPARRPPAMSHLYWGRHIGERAEVRRALDAWRDLISVEEVADAPKAAAELIAAGSVIGWAQGRSEFGPRALGNRSIVADPRPAANKDIINAMVKKREEFRPFAPSVTEEDAHDYFDLGGAETTPFMIFTVPVHEHRRQQLGAITHVDGTARVQTVSRRTNPRFWQLIRAFGDITGVPVVLNTSFNNNAEPIVDSVDDCVTCFLTTRLDKLVVGDYLVHKKPAPPSAYAELVPSFPTFVKLRSLRGPAPGGYVVERAIVTTYNDAKYPVSAETFEVLWRADGQKRIRELLDDVTDREAVIAELIELWSQRVVRLLPATDH
;
A
#
# COMPACT_ATOMS: atom_id res chain seq x y z
N MET A 1 -19.40 13.31 24.72
CA MET A 1 -18.26 12.54 24.19
C MET A 1 -18.18 11.29 25.02
N ARG A 2 -18.15 10.11 24.40
CA ARG A 2 -18.04 8.85 25.13
C ARG A 2 -16.60 8.40 25.04
N ASP A 3 -15.96 8.24 26.19
CA ASP A 3 -14.59 7.77 26.26
C ASP A 3 -14.57 6.25 26.43
N ILE A 4 -13.66 5.58 25.73
CA ILE A 4 -13.43 4.14 25.79
C ILE A 4 -12.05 3.94 26.42
N ALA A 5 -11.95 3.06 27.42
CA ALA A 5 -10.68 2.76 28.06
C ALA A 5 -9.73 2.08 27.07
N GLU A 6 -8.43 2.29 27.22
CA GLU A 6 -7.42 1.72 26.31
C GLU A 6 -7.48 0.19 26.21
N ARG A 7 -7.80 -0.48 27.33
CA ARG A 7 -7.99 -1.94 27.38
C ARG A 7 -9.13 -2.43 26.48
N ASP A 8 -10.12 -1.58 26.24
CA ASP A 8 -11.31 -1.86 25.42
C ASP A 8 -11.14 -1.34 23.97
N SER A 9 -9.93 -0.94 23.59
CA SER A 9 -9.59 -0.47 22.24
C SER A 9 -9.71 -1.59 21.21
N LEU A 10 -10.58 -1.39 20.23
CA LEU A 10 -10.73 -2.30 19.08
C LEU A 10 -9.46 -2.43 18.26
N GLY A 11 -8.65 -1.37 18.18
CA GLY A 11 -7.36 -1.40 17.49
C GLY A 11 -6.37 -2.31 18.23
N ASN A 12 -6.27 -2.16 19.56
CA ASN A 12 -5.39 -3.00 20.38
C ASN A 12 -5.84 -4.45 20.34
N PHE A 13 -7.14 -4.71 20.47
CA PHE A 13 -7.72 -6.04 20.33
C PHE A 13 -7.32 -6.71 19.01
N TYR A 14 -7.47 -6.00 17.88
CA TYR A 14 -7.06 -6.51 16.58
C TYR A 14 -5.55 -6.81 16.54
N VAL A 15 -4.71 -5.87 17.01
CA VAL A 15 -3.25 -6.00 17.02
C VAL A 15 -2.77 -7.20 17.85
N GLN A 16 -3.38 -7.47 19.00
CA GLN A 16 -2.98 -8.61 19.84
C GLN A 16 -3.26 -9.94 19.13
N VAL A 17 -4.39 -10.06 18.44
CA VAL A 17 -4.75 -11.28 17.72
C VAL A 17 -3.90 -11.46 16.46
N ILE A 18 -3.58 -10.41 15.71
CA ILE A 18 -2.69 -10.58 14.53
C ILE A 18 -1.27 -11.02 14.92
N ARG A 19 -0.79 -10.62 16.11
CA ARG A 19 0.50 -11.09 16.65
C ARG A 19 0.49 -12.59 16.93
N PHE A 20 -0.60 -13.11 17.47
CA PHE A 20 -0.81 -14.54 17.63
C PHE A 20 -0.74 -15.30 16.29
N LEU A 21 -1.21 -14.66 15.21
CA LEU A 21 -1.10 -15.17 13.83
C LEU A 21 0.28 -14.92 13.18
N GLY A 22 1.27 -14.43 13.93
CA GLY A 22 2.62 -14.20 13.44
C GLY A 22 2.77 -12.98 12.52
N PHE A 23 1.84 -12.03 12.59
CA PHE A 23 1.94 -10.73 11.94
C PHE A 23 2.42 -9.65 12.91
N SER A 24 2.88 -8.52 12.36
CA SER A 24 3.40 -7.39 13.15
C SER A 24 2.42 -6.22 13.23
N LEU A 25 2.74 -5.22 14.04
CA LEU A 25 2.05 -3.93 13.97
C LEU A 25 2.09 -3.40 12.53
N PHE A 26 1.00 -2.80 12.06
CA PHE A 26 0.79 -2.33 10.68
C PHE A 26 0.48 -3.42 9.63
N ASP A 27 0.39 -4.69 10.03
CA ASP A 27 -0.06 -5.79 9.16
C ASP A 27 -1.55 -6.13 9.34
N GLU A 28 -2.35 -5.29 10.01
CA GLU A 28 -3.79 -5.52 10.26
C GLU A 28 -4.55 -5.76 8.95
N TYR A 29 -4.17 -5.03 7.90
CA TYR A 29 -4.79 -5.18 6.57
C TYR A 29 -4.53 -6.56 5.94
N LYS A 30 -3.47 -7.28 6.34
CA LYS A 30 -3.20 -8.64 5.87
C LYS A 30 -4.20 -9.60 6.47
N VAL A 31 -4.44 -9.52 7.79
CA VAL A 31 -5.44 -10.36 8.47
C VAL A 31 -6.85 -10.05 7.97
N MET A 32 -7.15 -8.78 7.70
CA MET A 32 -8.39 -8.39 7.01
C MET A 32 -8.51 -9.04 5.62
N GLY A 33 -7.42 -9.13 4.85
CA GLY A 33 -7.40 -9.81 3.55
C GLY A 33 -7.41 -11.35 3.63
N LEU A 34 -7.01 -11.90 4.78
CA LEU A 34 -7.01 -13.34 5.04
C LEU A 34 -8.40 -13.84 5.49
N ALA A 35 -9.15 -13.01 6.21
CA ALA A 35 -10.46 -13.35 6.79
C ALA A 35 -11.46 -13.98 5.79
N PRO A 36 -11.59 -13.54 4.52
CA PRO A 36 -12.50 -14.16 3.56
C PRO A 36 -12.19 -15.63 3.21
N TYR A 37 -11.02 -16.14 3.57
CA TYR A 37 -10.62 -17.53 3.34
C TYR A 37 -10.95 -18.46 4.52
N GLY A 38 -11.53 -17.94 5.61
CA GLY A 38 -11.86 -18.70 6.81
C GLY A 38 -13.36 -18.82 7.06
N ASP A 39 -13.73 -19.71 7.98
CA ASP A 39 -15.08 -19.82 8.54
C ASP A 39 -15.14 -19.19 9.95
N PRO A 40 -15.82 -18.04 10.12
CA PRO A 40 -15.87 -17.37 11.42
C PRO A 40 -16.58 -18.20 12.50
N ARG A 41 -17.41 -19.19 12.13
CA ARG A 41 -18.14 -20.04 13.08
C ARG A 41 -17.23 -20.95 13.89
N ARG A 42 -16.04 -21.27 13.36
CA ARG A 42 -15.10 -22.22 13.98
C ARG A 42 -14.63 -21.76 15.36
N TYR A 43 -14.33 -20.47 15.52
CA TYR A 43 -13.82 -19.88 16.76
C TYR A 43 -14.71 -18.77 17.33
N ARG A 44 -15.92 -18.57 16.77
CA ARG A 44 -16.86 -17.53 17.23
C ARG A 44 -17.04 -17.51 18.74
N ALA A 45 -17.27 -18.68 19.36
CA ALA A 45 -17.52 -18.77 20.80
C ALA A 45 -16.34 -18.26 21.65
N LEU A 46 -15.09 -18.45 21.20
CA LEU A 46 -13.91 -17.92 21.90
C LEU A 46 -13.90 -16.39 21.84
N PHE A 47 -14.15 -15.82 20.67
CA PHE A 47 -14.21 -14.38 20.49
C PHE A 47 -15.40 -13.73 21.20
N GLU A 48 -16.56 -14.40 21.24
CA GLU A 48 -17.70 -13.98 22.06
C GLU A 48 -17.38 -13.99 23.55
N ALA A 49 -16.59 -14.95 24.03
CA ALA A 49 -16.16 -14.99 25.44
C ALA A 49 -15.20 -13.84 25.80
N MET A 50 -14.45 -13.29 24.83
CA MET A 50 -13.57 -12.12 25.01
C MET A 50 -14.33 -10.79 25.03
N VAL A 51 -15.57 -10.75 24.50
CA VAL A 51 -16.28 -9.51 24.21
C VAL A 51 -17.61 -9.47 24.95
N THR A 52 -17.78 -8.46 25.82
CA THR A 52 -19.08 -8.18 26.43
C THR A 52 -19.70 -6.96 25.78
N LEU A 53 -20.82 -7.15 25.08
CA LEU A 53 -21.64 -6.03 24.61
C LEU A 53 -22.44 -5.47 25.78
N LEU A 54 -22.25 -4.19 26.05
CA LEU A 54 -22.83 -3.50 27.21
C LEU A 54 -23.95 -2.54 26.75
N PRO A 55 -24.85 -2.09 27.64
CA PRO A 55 -25.91 -1.13 27.30
C PRO A 55 -25.37 0.14 26.64
N GLU A 56 -26.26 0.88 25.96
CA GLU A 56 -25.90 2.15 25.33
C GLU A 56 -24.79 2.07 24.27
N GLY A 57 -24.73 0.96 23.53
CA GLY A 57 -23.72 0.77 22.48
C GLY A 57 -22.29 0.60 23.02
N ALA A 58 -22.17 0.34 24.32
CA ALA A 58 -20.93 0.09 25.02
C ALA A 58 -20.37 -1.30 24.71
N TRP A 59 -19.09 -1.50 25.00
CA TRP A 59 -18.49 -2.84 25.06
C TRP A 59 -17.35 -2.87 26.07
N ALA A 60 -16.98 -4.08 26.49
CA ALA A 60 -15.75 -4.37 27.21
C ALA A 60 -15.03 -5.53 26.52
N ILE A 61 -13.70 -5.48 26.50
CA ILE A 61 -12.84 -6.51 25.92
C ILE A 61 -11.96 -7.08 27.01
N ASP A 62 -12.08 -8.39 27.21
CA ASP A 62 -11.18 -9.17 28.05
C ASP A 62 -10.03 -9.70 27.17
N VAL A 63 -9.00 -8.87 27.00
CA VAL A 63 -7.84 -9.21 26.17
C VAL A 63 -6.99 -10.33 26.77
N ASP A 64 -7.10 -10.59 28.08
CA ASP A 64 -6.36 -11.66 28.74
C ASP A 64 -6.83 -13.03 28.24
N LYS A 65 -8.11 -13.16 27.87
CA LYS A 65 -8.66 -14.37 27.24
C LYS A 65 -8.10 -14.69 25.86
N ILE A 66 -7.27 -13.83 25.25
CA ILE A 66 -6.50 -14.21 24.06
C ILE A 66 -5.60 -15.43 24.36
N VAL A 67 -5.19 -15.62 25.63
CA VAL A 67 -4.45 -16.82 26.04
C VAL A 67 -5.24 -18.11 25.77
N ASP A 68 -6.57 -18.08 25.79
CA ASP A 68 -7.42 -19.24 25.52
C ASP A 68 -7.25 -19.73 24.06
N LEU A 69 -6.77 -18.88 23.15
CA LEU A 69 -6.40 -19.31 21.79
C LEU A 69 -5.22 -20.31 21.82
N HIS A 70 -4.30 -20.18 22.78
CA HIS A 70 -3.16 -21.09 22.93
C HIS A 70 -3.59 -22.52 23.29
N ASP A 71 -4.74 -22.68 23.94
CA ASP A 71 -5.28 -24.00 24.31
C ASP A 71 -5.85 -24.75 23.10
N VAL A 72 -6.16 -24.03 22.01
CA VAL A 72 -6.81 -24.59 20.83
C VAL A 72 -5.87 -24.64 19.61
N ILE A 73 -4.91 -23.72 19.53
CA ILE A 73 -3.94 -23.67 18.44
C ILE A 73 -2.63 -23.04 18.89
N ARG A 74 -1.52 -23.56 18.34
CA ARG A 74 -0.19 -22.98 18.57
C ARG A 74 -0.08 -21.62 17.84
N PRO A 75 0.47 -20.58 18.48
CA PRO A 75 0.82 -19.34 17.80
C PRO A 75 1.72 -19.58 16.58
N ARG A 76 1.43 -18.86 15.50
CA ARG A 76 2.18 -18.97 14.25
C ARG A 76 3.47 -18.15 14.31
N ALA A 77 4.60 -18.73 13.94
CA ALA A 77 5.82 -17.95 13.72
C ALA A 77 5.77 -17.19 12.37
N PRO A 78 6.38 -16.01 12.22
CA PRO A 78 6.24 -15.17 11.01
C PRO A 78 6.56 -15.84 9.66
N ARG A 79 7.37 -16.91 9.64
CA ARG A 79 7.75 -17.66 8.43
C ARG A 79 7.04 -19.01 8.27
N GLU A 80 6.22 -19.41 9.24
CA GLU A 80 5.45 -20.65 9.13
C GLU A 80 4.34 -20.50 8.09
N PRO A 81 3.98 -21.58 7.37
CA PRO A 81 2.83 -21.58 6.47
C PRO A 81 1.53 -21.18 7.17
N ILE A 82 0.62 -20.56 6.42
CA ILE A 82 -0.71 -20.22 6.93
C ILE A 82 -1.64 -21.42 6.75
N THR A 83 -2.17 -21.96 7.85
CA THR A 83 -3.10 -23.10 7.88
C THR A 83 -4.55 -22.64 7.75
N GLN A 84 -5.50 -23.59 7.71
CA GLN A 84 -6.92 -23.25 7.72
C GLN A 84 -7.36 -22.64 9.05
N ASP A 85 -6.87 -23.15 10.19
CA ASP A 85 -7.20 -22.59 11.50
C ASP A 85 -6.78 -21.11 11.62
N HIS A 86 -5.64 -20.71 11.04
CA HIS A 86 -5.23 -19.30 11.00
C HIS A 86 -6.21 -18.42 10.22
N LYS A 87 -6.78 -18.94 9.12
CA LYS A 87 -7.79 -18.25 8.32
C LYS A 87 -9.10 -18.13 9.09
N ASP A 88 -9.50 -19.21 9.78
CA ASP A 88 -10.71 -19.25 10.58
C ASP A 88 -10.62 -18.28 11.77
N ILE A 89 -9.46 -18.18 12.44
CA ILE A 89 -9.22 -17.15 13.47
C ILE A 89 -9.34 -15.74 12.87
N ALA A 90 -8.73 -15.49 11.70
CA ALA A 90 -8.83 -14.19 11.04
C ALA A 90 -10.30 -13.84 10.72
N ALA A 91 -11.09 -14.82 10.28
CA ALA A 91 -12.51 -14.67 10.02
C ALA A 91 -13.31 -14.37 11.31
N SER A 92 -13.08 -15.12 12.39
CA SER A 92 -13.75 -14.90 13.68
C SER A 92 -13.38 -13.54 14.30
N LEU A 93 -12.11 -13.12 14.21
CA LEU A 93 -11.68 -11.78 14.64
C LEU A 93 -12.41 -10.69 13.86
N GLN A 94 -12.49 -10.82 12.54
CA GLN A 94 -13.16 -9.85 11.68
C GLN A 94 -14.66 -9.76 12.02
N GLU A 95 -15.33 -10.90 12.26
CA GLU A 95 -16.73 -10.94 12.68
C GLU A 95 -16.96 -10.32 14.07
N ALA A 96 -16.05 -10.56 15.03
CA ALA A 96 -16.12 -9.97 16.37
C ALA A 96 -15.99 -8.44 16.31
N LEU A 97 -15.01 -7.93 15.54
CA LEU A 97 -14.85 -6.49 15.31
C LEU A 97 -16.13 -5.88 14.75
N GLU A 98 -16.70 -6.49 13.70
CA GLU A 98 -17.91 -6.01 13.07
C GLU A 98 -19.11 -6.02 14.03
N THR A 99 -19.25 -7.08 14.83
CA THR A 99 -20.32 -7.21 15.81
C THR A 99 -20.28 -6.07 16.82
N ILE A 100 -19.10 -5.76 17.38
CA ILE A 100 -18.94 -4.65 18.33
C ILE A 100 -19.25 -3.30 17.67
N VAL A 101 -18.71 -3.07 16.48
CA VAL A 101 -18.94 -1.80 15.77
C VAL A 101 -20.41 -1.62 15.43
N PHE A 102 -21.10 -2.64 14.92
CA PHE A 102 -22.53 -2.56 14.63
C PHE A 102 -23.38 -2.37 15.89
N HIS A 103 -23.00 -2.96 17.02
CA HIS A 103 -23.66 -2.72 18.31
C HIS A 103 -23.60 -1.24 18.69
N CYS A 104 -22.41 -0.63 18.64
CA CYS A 104 -22.20 0.79 18.88
C CYS A 104 -22.98 1.67 17.89
N LEU A 105 -22.85 1.41 16.60
CA LEU A 105 -23.49 2.21 15.56
C LEU A 105 -25.02 2.16 15.63
N ARG A 106 -25.62 0.99 15.88
CA ARG A 106 -27.08 0.86 16.00
C ARG A 106 -27.63 1.62 17.20
N HIS A 107 -26.90 1.63 18.32
CA HIS A 107 -27.30 2.43 19.48
C HIS A 107 -27.34 3.92 19.14
N PHE A 108 -26.21 4.48 18.67
CA PHE A 108 -26.12 5.91 18.39
C PHE A 108 -27.00 6.34 17.22
N GLN A 109 -27.24 5.48 16.23
CA GLN A 109 -28.21 5.77 15.19
C GLN A 109 -29.62 5.92 15.77
N ARG A 110 -30.05 5.02 16.66
CA ARG A 110 -31.37 5.10 17.30
C ARG A 110 -31.51 6.31 18.21
N GLU A 111 -30.47 6.61 18.99
CA GLU A 111 -30.44 7.73 19.93
C GLU A 111 -30.43 9.09 19.22
N THR A 112 -29.53 9.25 18.24
CA THR A 112 -29.30 10.54 17.58
C THR A 112 -30.20 10.77 16.36
N ARG A 113 -30.76 9.69 15.79
CA ARG A 113 -31.53 9.68 14.53
C ARG A 113 -30.79 10.32 13.35
N GLN A 114 -29.46 10.41 13.41
CA GLN A 114 -28.66 10.97 12.33
C GLN A 114 -28.69 10.04 11.13
N ALA A 115 -28.97 10.62 9.95
CA ALA A 115 -28.95 9.90 8.68
C ALA A 115 -27.51 9.74 8.13
N SER A 116 -26.51 10.36 8.75
CA SER A 116 -25.14 10.43 8.24
C SER A 116 -24.12 9.98 9.29
N LEU A 117 -23.22 9.08 8.88
CA LEU A 117 -22.08 8.62 9.68
C LEU A 117 -20.79 9.23 9.15
N CYS A 118 -20.01 9.85 10.04
CA CYS A 118 -18.61 10.18 9.81
C CYS A 118 -17.73 9.23 10.62
N PHE A 119 -16.80 8.52 9.97
CA PHE A 119 -15.98 7.50 10.61
C PHE A 119 -14.49 7.72 10.33
N ALA A 120 -13.67 7.66 11.38
CA ALA A 120 -12.22 7.88 11.35
C ALA A 120 -11.54 7.08 12.49
N GLY A 121 -10.21 7.15 12.58
CA GLY A 121 -9.39 6.31 13.45
C GLY A 121 -8.85 5.09 12.70
N GLY A 122 -7.75 4.49 13.18
CA GLY A 122 -7.06 3.39 12.48
C GLY A 122 -7.97 2.22 12.07
N VAL A 123 -8.93 1.85 12.93
CA VAL A 123 -9.92 0.79 12.66
C VAL A 123 -10.81 1.12 11.45
N ALA A 124 -11.07 2.41 11.18
CA ALA A 124 -11.87 2.83 10.03
C ALA A 124 -11.16 2.61 8.68
N HIS A 125 -9.90 2.16 8.65
CA HIS A 125 -9.28 1.63 7.43
C HIS A 125 -9.73 0.22 7.06
N ASN A 126 -10.50 -0.45 7.93
CA ASN A 126 -11.08 -1.75 7.63
C ASN A 126 -12.19 -1.62 6.58
N CYS A 127 -11.80 -1.72 5.31
CA CYS A 127 -12.69 -1.51 4.18
C CYS A 127 -13.79 -2.59 4.07
N THR A 128 -13.55 -3.77 4.62
CA THR A 128 -14.55 -4.85 4.73
C THR A 128 -15.67 -4.44 5.68
N LEU A 129 -15.33 -3.97 6.89
CA LEU A 129 -16.27 -3.39 7.84
C LEU A 129 -17.02 -2.21 7.23
N ASN A 130 -16.30 -1.26 6.60
CA ASN A 130 -16.92 -0.09 5.97
C ASN A 130 -17.92 -0.49 4.89
N GLY A 131 -17.60 -1.50 4.08
CA GLY A 131 -18.49 -2.05 3.06
C GLY A 131 -19.78 -2.64 3.65
N LYS A 132 -19.68 -3.34 4.79
CA LYS A 132 -20.85 -3.85 5.52
C LYS A 132 -21.67 -2.70 6.11
N ILE A 133 -21.03 -1.68 6.70
CA ILE A 133 -21.72 -0.49 7.21
C ILE A 133 -22.50 0.19 6.09
N LEU A 134 -21.86 0.40 4.93
CA LEU A 134 -22.49 1.02 3.77
C LEU A 134 -23.74 0.25 3.31
N ARG A 135 -23.61 -1.06 3.09
CA ARG A 135 -24.73 -1.91 2.63
C ARG A 135 -25.83 -2.13 3.68
N SER A 136 -25.53 -1.93 4.96
CA SER A 136 -26.53 -2.10 6.03
C SER A 136 -27.68 -1.10 5.94
N ARG A 137 -27.49 0.02 5.24
CA ARG A 137 -28.43 1.15 5.18
C ARG A 137 -28.83 1.69 6.55
N LEU A 138 -28.02 1.44 7.58
CA LEU A 138 -28.19 2.03 8.90
C LEU A 138 -28.09 3.56 8.84
N PHE A 139 -27.30 4.07 7.90
CA PHE A 139 -27.18 5.48 7.56
C PHE A 139 -27.41 5.67 6.06
N GLU A 140 -28.03 6.78 5.68
CA GLU A 140 -28.21 7.17 4.28
C GLU A 140 -26.88 7.59 3.64
N ARG A 141 -25.98 8.18 4.44
CA ARG A 141 -24.65 8.63 3.98
C ARG A 141 -23.57 8.16 4.94
N VAL A 142 -22.52 7.56 4.39
CA VAL A 142 -21.36 7.11 5.16
C VAL A 142 -20.12 7.77 4.57
N PHE A 143 -19.46 8.61 5.37
CA PHE A 143 -18.17 9.18 5.05
C PHE A 143 -17.09 8.56 5.93
N VAL A 144 -16.15 7.86 5.33
CA VAL A 144 -14.94 7.38 6.01
C VAL A 144 -13.79 8.25 5.56
N GLN A 145 -13.06 8.86 6.51
CA GLN A 145 -11.89 9.68 6.19
C GLN A 145 -10.83 8.80 5.48
N PRO A 146 -10.43 9.11 4.22
CA PRO A 146 -9.45 8.30 3.48
C PRO A 146 -8.06 8.11 4.12
N ALA A 147 -7.61 9.08 4.93
CA ALA A 147 -6.45 8.99 5.81
C ALA A 147 -6.93 8.88 7.27
N ALA A 148 -7.76 7.87 7.57
CA ALA A 148 -8.39 7.70 8.88
C ALA A 148 -7.40 7.43 10.04
N HIS A 149 -6.21 6.93 9.74
CA HIS A 149 -5.12 6.79 10.69
C HIS A 149 -4.56 8.16 11.12
N ASP A 150 -3.57 8.14 12.01
CA ASP A 150 -3.06 9.34 12.68
C ASP A 150 -2.53 10.45 11.75
N ALA A 151 -2.18 10.14 10.49
CA ALA A 151 -1.81 11.18 9.54
C ALA A 151 -2.97 12.15 9.25
N GLY A 152 -4.21 11.68 9.30
CA GLY A 152 -5.40 12.52 9.14
C GLY A 152 -5.58 13.54 10.28
N CYS A 153 -4.96 13.33 11.44
CA CYS A 153 -5.07 14.24 12.58
C CYS A 153 -4.51 15.63 12.27
N ALA A 154 -3.48 15.74 11.40
CA ALA A 154 -2.96 17.03 10.98
C ALA A 154 -4.03 17.87 10.25
N LEU A 155 -4.73 17.25 9.30
CA LEU A 155 -5.85 17.87 8.59
C LEU A 155 -7.02 18.17 9.55
N GLY A 156 -7.41 17.20 10.37
CA GLY A 156 -8.49 17.35 11.35
C GLY A 156 -8.25 18.50 12.33
N SER A 157 -7.01 18.65 12.80
CA SER A 157 -6.60 19.73 13.72
C SER A 157 -6.69 21.10 13.05
N ALA A 158 -6.17 21.21 11.82
CA ALA A 158 -6.27 22.45 11.04
C ALA A 158 -7.74 22.83 10.77
N MET A 159 -8.57 21.85 10.38
CA MET A 159 -10.00 22.06 10.16
C MET A 159 -10.74 22.46 11.44
N ALA A 160 -10.42 21.86 12.59
CA ALA A 160 -11.03 22.19 13.86
C ALA A 160 -10.73 23.64 14.27
N VAL A 161 -9.47 24.09 14.14
CA VAL A 161 -9.08 25.48 14.41
C VAL A 161 -9.75 26.43 13.42
N HIS A 162 -9.75 26.09 12.12
CA HIS A 162 -10.40 26.89 11.08
C HIS A 162 -11.89 27.07 11.36
N MET A 163 -12.62 25.99 11.68
CA MET A 163 -14.05 26.03 11.96
C MET A 163 -14.39 26.80 13.24
N ARG A 164 -13.48 26.84 14.23
CA ARG A 164 -13.64 27.71 15.42
C ARG A 164 -13.44 29.18 15.09
N LYS A 165 -12.48 29.52 14.21
CA LYS A 165 -12.16 30.90 13.85
C LYS A 165 -13.09 31.50 12.79
N ALA A 166 -13.57 30.69 11.84
CA ALA A 166 -14.33 31.14 10.68
C ALA A 166 -15.44 30.13 10.30
N PRO A 167 -16.44 29.89 11.16
CA PRO A 167 -17.48 28.87 10.92
C PRO A 167 -18.34 29.12 9.67
N ALA A 168 -18.43 30.36 9.21
CA ALA A 168 -19.12 30.72 7.97
C ALA A 168 -18.36 30.28 6.70
N ARG A 169 -17.04 30.06 6.78
CA ARG A 169 -16.19 29.64 5.65
C ARG A 169 -15.96 28.14 5.68
N ARG A 170 -17.03 27.35 5.52
CA ARG A 170 -16.92 25.88 5.54
C ARG A 170 -16.08 25.38 4.35
N PRO A 171 -15.09 24.51 4.57
CA PRO A 171 -14.40 23.83 3.49
C PRO A 171 -15.41 23.02 2.63
N PRO A 172 -15.18 22.91 1.31
CA PRO A 172 -15.99 22.05 0.47
C PRO A 172 -15.83 20.57 0.88
N ALA A 173 -16.79 19.74 0.47
CA ALA A 173 -16.67 18.30 0.62
C ALA A 173 -15.41 17.77 -0.09
N MET A 174 -14.73 16.82 0.56
CA MET A 174 -13.52 16.21 0.03
C MET A 174 -13.84 15.38 -1.20
N SER A 175 -13.29 15.79 -2.35
CA SER A 175 -13.50 15.12 -3.65
C SER A 175 -12.25 14.40 -4.17
N HIS A 176 -11.07 14.71 -3.63
CA HIS A 176 -9.81 14.09 -4.00
C HIS A 176 -8.76 14.23 -2.87
N LEU A 177 -7.64 13.52 -3.03
CA LEU A 177 -6.50 13.53 -2.10
C LEU A 177 -5.18 13.96 -2.76
N TYR A 178 -5.21 14.45 -4.01
CA TYR A 178 -4.03 14.92 -4.75
C TYR A 178 -3.43 16.22 -4.18
N TRP A 179 -2.98 16.19 -2.92
CA TRP A 179 -2.42 17.33 -2.18
C TRP A 179 -0.92 17.20 -1.93
N GLY A 180 -0.33 16.06 -2.31
CA GLY A 180 1.10 15.82 -2.18
C GLY A 180 1.94 16.56 -3.21
N ARG A 181 3.19 16.12 -3.36
CA ARG A 181 4.17 16.69 -4.27
C ARG A 181 3.72 16.53 -5.71
N HIS A 182 3.82 17.61 -6.50
CA HIS A 182 3.65 17.52 -7.94
C HIS A 182 4.84 16.77 -8.55
N ILE A 183 4.59 15.86 -9.50
CA ILE A 183 5.64 15.05 -10.13
C ILE A 183 6.70 15.91 -10.86
N GLY A 184 6.30 17.11 -11.29
CA GLY A 184 7.13 18.10 -11.97
C GLY A 184 6.47 18.56 -13.27
N GLU A 185 6.87 19.73 -13.75
CA GLU A 185 6.54 20.17 -15.10
C GLU A 185 7.30 19.36 -16.14
N ARG A 186 6.84 19.40 -17.39
CA ARG A 186 7.38 18.59 -18.50
C ARG A 186 8.90 18.62 -18.62
N ALA A 187 9.51 19.81 -18.52
CA ALA A 187 10.96 19.98 -18.62
C ALA A 187 11.70 19.47 -17.38
N GLU A 188 11.10 19.58 -16.20
CA GLU A 188 11.68 19.10 -14.94
C GLU A 188 11.68 17.58 -14.90
N VAL A 189 10.57 16.96 -15.31
CA VAL A 189 10.47 15.50 -15.44
C VAL A 189 11.49 14.99 -16.45
N ARG A 190 11.61 15.66 -17.61
CA ARG A 190 12.58 15.25 -18.64
C ARG A 190 14.01 15.29 -18.12
N ARG A 191 14.41 16.39 -17.49
CA ARG A 191 15.74 16.57 -16.91
C ARG A 191 16.04 15.50 -15.85
N ALA A 192 15.07 15.20 -14.97
CA ALA A 192 15.23 14.13 -13.99
C ALA A 192 15.42 12.77 -14.69
N LEU A 193 14.63 12.42 -15.69
CA LEU A 193 14.80 11.19 -16.45
C LEU A 193 16.12 11.12 -17.23
N ASP A 194 16.60 12.23 -17.81
CA ASP A 194 17.89 12.31 -18.51
C ASP A 194 19.10 12.08 -17.57
N ALA A 195 18.94 12.34 -16.26
CA ALA A 195 19.96 12.00 -15.27
C ALA A 195 20.14 10.47 -15.11
N TRP A 196 19.14 9.67 -15.50
CA TRP A 196 19.16 8.21 -15.48
C TRP A 196 19.50 7.58 -16.85
N ARG A 197 19.93 8.37 -17.83
CA ARG A 197 20.12 7.96 -19.24
C ARG A 197 20.99 6.72 -19.46
N ASP A 198 21.86 6.36 -18.54
CA ASP A 198 22.71 5.16 -18.67
C ASP A 198 21.93 3.87 -18.36
N LEU A 199 20.83 3.97 -17.60
CA LEU A 199 20.01 2.84 -17.15
C LEU A 199 18.64 2.76 -17.83
N ILE A 200 18.14 3.88 -18.37
CA ILE A 200 16.84 3.95 -19.03
C ILE A 200 16.91 4.62 -20.41
N SER A 201 15.95 4.30 -21.27
CA SER A 201 15.59 5.14 -22.42
C SER A 201 14.22 5.76 -22.22
N VAL A 202 14.06 6.96 -22.78
CA VAL A 202 12.89 7.81 -22.58
C VAL A 202 12.31 8.15 -23.95
N GLU A 203 11.04 7.87 -24.13
CA GLU A 203 10.25 8.24 -25.29
C GLU A 203 9.20 9.27 -24.87
N GLU A 204 9.04 10.31 -25.66
CA GLU A 204 7.96 11.28 -25.50
C GLU A 204 6.72 10.78 -26.23
N VAL A 205 5.59 10.71 -25.54
CA VAL A 205 4.31 10.26 -26.10
C VAL A 205 3.30 11.39 -26.12
N ALA A 206 2.60 11.55 -27.25
CA ALA A 206 1.59 12.60 -27.41
C ALA A 206 0.34 12.38 -26.53
N ASP A 207 -0.01 11.12 -26.30
CA ASP A 207 -1.16 10.71 -25.47
C ASP A 207 -0.73 9.56 -24.55
N ALA A 208 -0.17 9.92 -23.38
CA ALA A 208 0.30 8.95 -22.41
C ALA A 208 -0.82 8.04 -21.85
N PRO A 209 -2.04 8.54 -21.53
CA PRO A 209 -3.16 7.68 -21.18
C PRO A 209 -3.46 6.60 -22.22
N LYS A 210 -3.52 6.96 -23.51
CA LYS A 210 -3.79 5.99 -24.58
C LYS A 210 -2.65 4.99 -24.76
N ALA A 211 -1.40 5.44 -24.78
CA ALA A 211 -0.24 4.56 -24.88
C ALA A 211 -0.18 3.56 -23.71
N ALA A 212 -0.47 4.03 -22.48
CA ALA A 212 -0.55 3.16 -21.32
C ALA A 212 -1.69 2.14 -21.45
N ALA A 213 -2.88 2.55 -21.92
CA ALA A 213 -4.01 1.66 -22.13
C ALA A 213 -3.72 0.54 -23.14
N GLU A 214 -3.06 0.87 -24.26
CA GLU A 214 -2.64 -0.11 -25.29
C GLU A 214 -1.64 -1.13 -24.71
N LEU A 215 -0.64 -0.65 -23.96
CA LEU A 215 0.34 -1.50 -23.29
C LEU A 215 -0.30 -2.41 -22.23
N ILE A 216 -1.23 -1.88 -21.43
CA ILE A 216 -1.96 -2.65 -20.42
C ILE A 216 -2.84 -3.72 -21.09
N ALA A 217 -3.55 -3.37 -22.16
CA ALA A 217 -4.37 -4.32 -22.93
C ALA A 217 -3.53 -5.42 -23.58
N ALA A 218 -2.26 -5.13 -23.90
CA ALA A 218 -1.28 -6.10 -24.36
C ALA A 218 -0.60 -6.91 -23.23
N GLY A 219 -1.01 -6.72 -21.96
CA GLY A 219 -0.55 -7.48 -20.80
C GLY A 219 0.59 -6.86 -20.00
N SER A 220 1.00 -5.62 -20.31
CA SER A 220 2.07 -4.95 -19.56
C SER A 220 1.60 -4.46 -18.19
N VAL A 221 2.47 -4.56 -17.19
CA VAL A 221 2.32 -3.95 -15.86
C VAL A 221 3.11 -2.65 -15.82
N ILE A 222 2.39 -1.53 -15.64
CA ILE A 222 2.94 -0.18 -15.81
C ILE A 222 3.04 0.54 -14.47
N GLY A 223 4.20 1.11 -14.17
CA GLY A 223 4.31 2.17 -13.16
C GLY A 223 3.79 3.48 -13.73
N TRP A 224 2.82 4.11 -13.06
CA TRP A 224 2.10 5.30 -13.52
C TRP A 224 2.25 6.44 -12.51
N ALA A 225 2.89 7.52 -12.94
CA ALA A 225 3.17 8.70 -12.12
C ALA A 225 2.70 9.99 -12.81
N GLN A 226 1.69 10.65 -12.24
CA GLN A 226 1.07 11.84 -12.80
C GLN A 226 0.78 12.88 -11.71
N GLY A 227 0.83 14.17 -12.07
CA GLY A 227 0.36 15.27 -11.24
C GLY A 227 0.81 15.22 -9.77
N ARG A 228 -0.06 15.68 -8.86
CA ARG A 228 0.17 15.63 -7.41
C ARG A 228 -0.09 14.24 -6.85
N SER A 229 0.81 13.74 -6.02
CA SER A 229 0.60 12.48 -5.30
C SER A 229 -0.61 12.55 -4.36
N GLU A 230 -1.20 11.39 -4.14
CA GLU A 230 -2.28 11.13 -3.22
C GLU A 230 -1.81 11.21 -1.77
N PHE A 231 -2.63 11.78 -0.89
CA PHE A 231 -2.46 11.70 0.55
C PHE A 231 -3.13 10.45 1.12
N GLY A 232 -2.42 9.71 1.97
CA GLY A 232 -2.91 8.51 2.65
C GLY A 232 -2.29 7.21 2.13
N PRO A 233 -2.76 6.05 2.61
CA PRO A 233 -2.08 4.77 2.40
C PRO A 233 -2.40 4.10 1.05
N ARG A 234 -3.24 4.72 0.21
CA ARG A 234 -3.77 4.12 -1.03
C ARG A 234 -3.32 4.94 -2.23
N ALA A 235 -2.83 4.27 -3.27
CA ALA A 235 -2.69 4.87 -4.58
C ALA A 235 -4.06 4.95 -5.25
N LEU A 236 -4.38 6.11 -5.82
CA LEU A 236 -5.66 6.47 -6.42
C LEU A 236 -5.46 7.03 -7.84
N GLY A 237 -4.44 6.58 -8.56
CA GLY A 237 -4.25 6.88 -9.97
C GLY A 237 -3.20 7.93 -10.31
N ASN A 238 -2.43 8.44 -9.33
CA ASN A 238 -1.32 9.37 -9.56
C ASN A 238 0.04 8.79 -9.16
N ARG A 239 0.10 7.79 -8.27
CA ARG A 239 1.29 6.99 -7.94
C ARG A 239 0.95 5.50 -7.89
N SER A 240 0.59 4.96 -9.05
CA SER A 240 -0.06 3.65 -9.19
C SER A 240 0.77 2.68 -10.00
N ILE A 241 0.69 1.39 -9.66
CA ILE A 241 0.97 0.32 -10.61
C ILE A 241 -0.36 -0.10 -11.21
N VAL A 242 -0.44 -0.08 -12.53
CA VAL A 242 -1.66 -0.29 -13.30
C VAL A 242 -1.47 -1.50 -14.22
N ALA A 243 -2.48 -2.37 -14.27
CA ALA A 243 -2.46 -3.58 -15.08
C ALA A 243 -3.88 -4.00 -15.52
N ASP A 244 -3.95 -5.01 -16.38
CA ASP A 244 -5.20 -5.56 -16.88
C ASP A 244 -5.91 -6.36 -15.77
N PRO A 245 -7.18 -6.02 -15.41
CA PRO A 245 -7.88 -6.68 -14.32
C PRO A 245 -8.53 -8.01 -14.73
N ARG A 246 -8.54 -8.35 -16.03
CA ARG A 246 -9.39 -9.43 -16.54
C ARG A 246 -8.83 -10.83 -16.25
N PRO A 247 -7.59 -11.18 -16.65
CA PRO A 247 -7.05 -12.51 -16.40
C PRO A 247 -6.71 -12.70 -14.93
N ALA A 248 -7.26 -13.73 -14.28
CA ALA A 248 -6.99 -14.00 -12.87
C ALA A 248 -5.48 -14.16 -12.55
N ALA A 249 -4.72 -14.73 -13.49
CA ALA A 249 -3.28 -14.90 -13.38
C ALA A 249 -2.49 -13.59 -13.20
N ASN A 250 -3.05 -12.44 -13.60
CA ASN A 250 -2.39 -11.14 -13.41
C ASN A 250 -2.20 -10.80 -11.93
N LYS A 251 -3.04 -11.34 -11.04
CA LYS A 251 -2.82 -11.24 -9.60
C LYS A 251 -1.47 -11.85 -9.20
N ASP A 252 -1.18 -13.06 -9.67
CA ASP A 252 0.03 -13.78 -9.30
C ASP A 252 1.28 -13.16 -9.96
N ILE A 253 1.15 -12.73 -11.22
CA ILE A 253 2.19 -12.03 -11.96
C ILE A 253 2.63 -10.76 -11.21
N ILE A 254 1.70 -9.90 -10.81
CA ILE A 254 2.03 -8.63 -10.13
C ILE A 254 2.62 -8.89 -8.74
N ASN A 255 2.08 -9.88 -8.01
CA ASN A 255 2.63 -10.28 -6.71
C ASN A 255 4.08 -10.74 -6.83
N ALA A 256 4.42 -11.53 -7.85
CA ALA A 256 5.78 -11.99 -8.11
C ALA A 256 6.71 -10.89 -8.64
N MET A 257 6.22 -10.00 -9.51
CA MET A 257 7.03 -8.98 -10.19
C MET A 257 7.50 -7.85 -9.28
N VAL A 258 6.64 -7.44 -8.34
CA VAL A 258 6.85 -6.20 -7.58
C VAL A 258 6.74 -6.44 -6.10
N LYS A 259 5.69 -7.14 -5.66
CA LYS A 259 5.30 -7.09 -4.25
C LYS A 259 6.03 -8.09 -3.39
N LYS A 260 6.41 -9.27 -3.88
CA LYS A 260 6.98 -10.36 -3.06
C LYS A 260 6.16 -10.58 -1.77
N ARG A 261 4.84 -10.50 -1.87
CA ARG A 261 3.88 -10.54 -0.75
C ARG A 261 3.01 -11.79 -0.82
N GLU A 262 2.24 -12.04 0.23
CA GLU A 262 1.44 -13.24 0.44
C GLU A 262 0.31 -13.39 -0.62
N GLU A 263 0.07 -14.62 -1.08
CA GLU A 263 -0.83 -14.94 -2.21
C GLU A 263 -2.30 -14.53 -2.00
N PHE A 264 -2.75 -14.44 -0.75
CA PHE A 264 -4.15 -14.11 -0.42
C PHE A 264 -4.46 -12.61 -0.56
N ARG A 265 -3.45 -11.74 -0.76
CA ARG A 265 -3.69 -10.30 -0.88
C ARG A 265 -4.40 -9.94 -2.19
N PRO A 266 -5.60 -9.34 -2.15
CA PRO A 266 -6.26 -8.90 -3.35
C PRO A 266 -5.75 -7.54 -3.85
N PHE A 267 -5.92 -7.29 -5.15
CA PHE A 267 -5.75 -5.97 -5.75
C PHE A 267 -7.08 -5.22 -5.84
N ALA A 268 -7.02 -3.91 -6.06
CA ALA A 268 -8.19 -3.05 -6.13
C ALA A 268 -8.48 -2.65 -7.59
N PRO A 269 -9.76 -2.57 -7.99
CA PRO A 269 -10.12 -2.00 -9.28
C PRO A 269 -10.26 -0.47 -9.20
N SER A 270 -9.89 0.20 -10.29
CA SER A 270 -10.30 1.57 -10.60
C SER A 270 -11.20 1.57 -11.83
N VAL A 271 -12.36 2.22 -11.73
CA VAL A 271 -13.40 2.32 -12.76
C VAL A 271 -13.83 3.77 -12.87
N THR A 272 -14.33 4.20 -14.03
CA THR A 272 -14.92 5.54 -14.15
C THR A 272 -16.17 5.69 -13.26
N GLU A 273 -16.54 6.92 -12.90
CA GLU A 273 -17.80 7.15 -12.17
C GLU A 273 -19.01 6.66 -12.97
N GLU A 274 -18.98 6.86 -14.29
CA GLU A 274 -20.08 6.54 -15.21
C GLU A 274 -20.31 5.04 -15.36
N ASP A 275 -19.23 4.24 -15.36
CA ASP A 275 -19.31 2.80 -15.60
C ASP A 275 -19.39 1.98 -14.28
N ALA A 276 -19.20 2.60 -13.11
CA ALA A 276 -19.03 1.89 -11.84
C ALA A 276 -20.20 0.95 -11.47
N HIS A 277 -21.44 1.43 -11.65
CA HIS A 277 -22.65 0.69 -11.28
C HIS A 277 -22.91 -0.54 -12.16
N ASP A 278 -22.33 -0.60 -13.36
CA ASP A 278 -22.45 -1.75 -14.27
C ASP A 278 -21.55 -2.93 -13.85
N TYR A 279 -20.55 -2.67 -13.00
CA TYR A 279 -19.60 -3.68 -12.54
C TYR A 279 -19.72 -3.99 -11.04
N PHE A 280 -20.15 -3.04 -10.22
CA PHE A 280 -20.14 -3.16 -8.77
C PHE A 280 -21.46 -2.71 -8.14
N ASP A 281 -21.87 -3.40 -7.07
CA ASP A 281 -22.95 -2.93 -6.19
C ASP A 281 -22.37 -1.98 -5.15
N LEU A 282 -22.45 -0.67 -5.40
CA LEU A 282 -21.91 0.36 -4.51
C LEU A 282 -22.71 0.54 -3.20
N GLY A 283 -23.70 -0.32 -2.90
CA GLY A 283 -24.35 -0.35 -1.61
C GLY A 283 -25.16 0.92 -1.29
N GLY A 284 -25.61 1.64 -2.32
CA GLY A 284 -26.31 2.92 -2.21
C GLY A 284 -25.42 4.16 -2.25
N ALA A 285 -24.10 4.02 -2.30
CA ALA A 285 -23.21 5.14 -2.63
C ALA A 285 -23.27 5.46 -4.12
N GLU A 286 -23.21 6.75 -4.45
CA GLU A 286 -23.05 7.22 -5.83
C GLU A 286 -21.61 6.99 -6.33
N THR A 287 -20.62 7.19 -5.46
CA THR A 287 -19.20 7.05 -5.78
C THR A 287 -18.40 6.49 -4.60
N THR A 288 -17.26 5.86 -4.88
CA THR A 288 -16.30 5.34 -3.89
C THR A 288 -14.86 5.76 -4.24
N PRO A 289 -14.52 7.07 -4.21
CA PRO A 289 -13.30 7.58 -4.83
C PRO A 289 -11.98 7.24 -4.13
N PHE A 290 -12.03 6.56 -2.97
CA PHE A 290 -10.88 6.45 -2.06
C PHE A 290 -10.46 5.01 -1.73
N MET A 291 -11.04 4.00 -2.39
CA MET A 291 -10.78 2.58 -2.07
C MET A 291 -10.94 2.24 -0.59
N ILE A 292 -11.89 2.87 0.10
CA ILE A 292 -12.12 2.72 1.55
C ILE A 292 -13.31 1.79 1.87
N PHE A 293 -14.03 1.33 0.85
CA PHE A 293 -15.15 0.40 0.93
C PHE A 293 -14.87 -0.84 0.10
N THR A 294 -15.17 -2.02 0.66
CA THR A 294 -15.25 -3.28 -0.10
C THR A 294 -16.70 -3.53 -0.49
N VAL A 295 -16.96 -3.67 -1.78
CA VAL A 295 -18.30 -3.80 -2.37
C VAL A 295 -18.41 -5.06 -3.23
N PRO A 296 -19.61 -5.68 -3.38
CA PRO A 296 -19.78 -6.81 -4.26
C PRO A 296 -19.47 -6.46 -5.72
N VAL A 297 -18.77 -7.37 -6.41
CA VAL A 297 -18.73 -7.39 -7.87
C VAL A 297 -20.00 -8.07 -8.35
N HIS A 298 -20.68 -7.49 -9.34
CA HIS A 298 -21.86 -8.11 -9.93
C HIS A 298 -21.53 -9.51 -10.44
N GLU A 299 -22.38 -10.48 -10.14
CA GLU A 299 -22.08 -11.90 -10.34
C GLU A 299 -21.66 -12.22 -11.78
N HIS A 300 -22.38 -11.65 -12.77
CA HIS A 300 -22.09 -11.80 -14.19
C HIS A 300 -20.79 -11.15 -14.67
N ARG A 301 -20.13 -10.32 -13.84
CA ARG A 301 -18.84 -9.66 -14.13
C ARG A 301 -17.66 -10.31 -13.43
N ARG A 302 -17.88 -11.16 -12.42
CA ARG A 302 -16.80 -11.75 -11.60
C ARG A 302 -15.76 -12.49 -12.42
N GLN A 303 -16.21 -13.32 -13.36
CA GLN A 303 -15.30 -14.08 -14.23
C GLN A 303 -14.49 -13.14 -15.16
N GLN A 304 -15.10 -12.05 -15.62
CA GLN A 304 -14.44 -11.05 -16.46
C GLN A 304 -13.40 -10.22 -15.70
N LEU A 305 -13.50 -10.11 -14.37
CA LEU A 305 -12.64 -9.30 -13.51
C LEU A 305 -11.82 -10.16 -12.54
N GLY A 306 -11.20 -11.22 -13.05
CA GLY A 306 -10.56 -12.26 -12.24
C GLY A 306 -9.40 -11.78 -11.37
N ALA A 307 -8.64 -10.76 -11.79
CA ALA A 307 -7.45 -10.30 -11.05
C ALA A 307 -7.78 -9.42 -9.83
N ILE A 308 -8.99 -8.86 -9.79
CA ILE A 308 -9.43 -7.88 -8.77
C ILE A 308 -10.63 -8.36 -7.94
N THR A 309 -11.28 -9.45 -8.35
CA THR A 309 -12.38 -10.05 -7.58
C THR A 309 -11.81 -10.91 -6.46
N HIS A 310 -12.18 -10.59 -5.23
CA HIS A 310 -11.81 -11.36 -4.05
C HIS A 310 -12.49 -12.73 -4.04
N VAL A 311 -11.99 -13.65 -3.20
CA VAL A 311 -12.55 -15.01 -3.07
C VAL A 311 -14.02 -15.02 -2.63
N ASP A 312 -14.48 -13.98 -1.94
CA ASP A 312 -15.87 -13.79 -1.50
C ASP A 312 -16.74 -13.02 -2.53
N GLY A 313 -16.23 -12.78 -3.75
CA GLY A 313 -16.94 -12.08 -4.81
C GLY A 313 -17.00 -10.56 -4.65
N THR A 314 -16.20 -9.99 -3.75
CA THR A 314 -16.13 -8.54 -3.52
C THR A 314 -14.89 -7.90 -4.13
N ALA A 315 -14.83 -6.57 -4.17
CA ALA A 315 -13.66 -5.80 -4.56
C ALA A 315 -13.61 -4.46 -3.82
N ARG A 316 -12.40 -3.93 -3.63
CA ARG A 316 -12.19 -2.62 -2.98
C ARG A 316 -12.07 -1.51 -4.03
N VAL A 317 -13.21 -0.95 -4.42
CA VAL A 317 -13.34 -0.13 -5.64
C VAL A 317 -12.87 1.31 -5.45
N GLN A 318 -12.23 1.86 -6.49
CA GLN A 318 -12.09 3.30 -6.72
C GLN A 318 -12.98 3.73 -7.89
N THR A 319 -13.90 4.65 -7.67
CA THR A 319 -14.52 5.41 -8.77
C THR A 319 -13.65 6.61 -9.14
N VAL A 320 -13.43 6.84 -10.43
CA VAL A 320 -12.53 7.87 -10.96
C VAL A 320 -13.34 8.93 -11.68
N SER A 321 -13.27 10.16 -11.17
CA SER A 321 -13.94 11.30 -11.79
C SER A 321 -13.12 11.91 -12.91
N ARG A 322 -13.77 12.18 -14.04
CA ARG A 322 -13.19 12.98 -15.12
C ARG A 322 -12.75 14.37 -14.65
N ARG A 323 -13.45 14.94 -13.66
CA ARG A 323 -13.16 16.28 -13.13
C ARG A 323 -11.93 16.32 -12.24
N THR A 324 -11.74 15.33 -11.36
CA THR A 324 -10.66 15.35 -10.36
C THR A 324 -9.39 14.67 -10.83
N ASN A 325 -9.49 13.66 -11.71
CA ASN A 325 -8.33 12.99 -12.29
C ASN A 325 -8.56 12.67 -13.78
N PRO A 326 -8.52 13.69 -14.66
CA PRO A 326 -8.84 13.52 -16.08
C PRO A 326 -7.89 12.56 -16.80
N ARG A 327 -6.59 12.55 -16.48
CA ARG A 327 -5.60 11.67 -17.14
C ARG A 327 -5.80 10.21 -16.78
N PHE A 328 -6.09 9.90 -15.51
CA PHE A 328 -6.37 8.53 -15.11
C PHE A 328 -7.74 8.07 -15.63
N TRP A 329 -8.74 8.95 -15.66
CA TRP A 329 -10.03 8.68 -16.32
C TRP A 329 -9.85 8.38 -17.81
N GLN A 330 -9.02 9.15 -18.52
CA GLN A 330 -8.71 8.92 -19.95
C GLN A 330 -8.04 7.56 -20.17
N LEU A 331 -7.12 7.15 -19.30
CA LEU A 331 -6.48 5.84 -19.39
C LEU A 331 -7.53 4.72 -19.26
N ILE A 332 -8.40 4.82 -18.25
CA ILE A 332 -9.45 3.82 -18.01
C ILE A 332 -10.42 3.75 -19.19
N ARG A 333 -10.82 4.91 -19.75
CA ARG A 333 -11.69 4.97 -20.92
C ARG A 333 -11.02 4.39 -22.16
N ALA A 334 -9.78 4.77 -22.47
CA ALA A 334 -9.05 4.22 -23.60
C ALA A 334 -8.87 2.70 -23.47
N PHE A 335 -8.60 2.20 -22.26
CA PHE A 335 -8.54 0.77 -21.99
C PHE A 335 -9.90 0.10 -22.21
N GLY A 336 -10.99 0.72 -21.75
CA GLY A 336 -12.36 0.28 -22.01
C GLY A 336 -12.71 0.24 -23.49
N ASP A 337 -12.30 1.23 -24.28
CA ASP A 337 -12.54 1.28 -25.72
C ASP A 337 -11.79 0.16 -26.47
N ILE A 338 -10.62 -0.24 -25.99
CA ILE A 338 -9.82 -1.35 -26.55
C ILE A 338 -10.39 -2.72 -26.14
N THR A 339 -10.83 -2.86 -24.89
CA THR A 339 -11.10 -4.16 -24.27
C THR A 339 -12.57 -4.49 -24.03
N GLY A 340 -13.44 -3.49 -24.14
CA GLY A 340 -14.84 -3.56 -23.68
C GLY A 340 -14.99 -3.52 -22.16
N VAL A 341 -13.93 -3.22 -21.39
CA VAL A 341 -13.93 -3.22 -19.92
C VAL A 341 -13.27 -1.94 -19.39
N PRO A 342 -14.03 -0.88 -19.03
CA PRO A 342 -13.49 0.37 -18.50
C PRO A 342 -13.11 0.24 -17.02
N VAL A 343 -12.37 -0.81 -16.68
CA VAL A 343 -11.84 -1.11 -15.35
C VAL A 343 -10.36 -1.41 -15.50
N VAL A 344 -9.52 -0.89 -14.61
CA VAL A 344 -8.11 -1.27 -14.52
C VAL A 344 -7.78 -1.78 -13.12
N LEU A 345 -6.82 -2.70 -13.02
CA LEU A 345 -6.23 -3.05 -11.74
C LEU A 345 -5.34 -1.89 -11.31
N ASN A 346 -5.52 -1.42 -10.06
CA ASN A 346 -4.71 -0.35 -9.47
C ASN A 346 -4.16 -0.81 -8.11
N THR A 347 -2.84 -0.69 -7.94
CA THR A 347 -2.16 -0.92 -6.67
C THR A 347 -1.09 0.13 -6.41
N SER A 348 -0.58 0.19 -5.18
CA SER A 348 0.40 1.19 -4.80
C SER A 348 1.68 1.08 -5.61
N PHE A 349 2.23 2.19 -6.10
CA PHE A 349 3.53 2.18 -6.76
C PHE A 349 4.66 2.20 -5.72
N ASN A 350 5.09 1.00 -5.31
CA ASN A 350 6.20 0.72 -4.41
C ASN A 350 6.54 -0.77 -4.41
N ASN A 351 7.69 -1.15 -3.85
CA ASN A 351 7.97 -2.55 -3.50
C ASN A 351 7.51 -2.88 -2.05
N ASN A 352 8.06 -3.93 -1.44
CA ASN A 352 7.79 -4.31 -0.03
C ASN A 352 8.68 -3.60 1.00
N ALA A 353 9.59 -2.74 0.58
CA ALA A 353 10.60 -2.09 1.42
C ALA A 353 10.44 -0.55 1.49
N GLU A 354 9.52 0.06 0.74
CA GLU A 354 9.36 1.52 0.68
C GLU A 354 7.90 2.01 0.75
N PRO A 355 7.67 3.26 1.17
CA PRO A 355 6.40 3.98 0.95
C PRO A 355 6.05 4.12 -0.54
N ILE A 356 4.86 4.65 -0.84
CA ILE A 356 4.49 4.97 -2.23
C ILE A 356 5.49 5.98 -2.80
N VAL A 357 5.96 5.77 -4.03
CA VAL A 357 6.89 6.70 -4.73
C VAL A 357 6.29 8.10 -4.82
N ASP A 358 7.12 9.15 -4.71
CA ASP A 358 6.63 10.54 -4.73
C ASP A 358 7.30 11.38 -5.83
N SER A 359 8.62 11.29 -5.96
CA SER A 359 9.43 11.98 -6.97
C SER A 359 9.70 11.13 -8.23
N VAL A 360 10.25 11.76 -9.29
CA VAL A 360 10.69 11.05 -10.49
C VAL A 360 11.78 10.03 -10.15
N ASP A 361 12.72 10.38 -9.27
CA ASP A 361 13.79 9.49 -8.85
C ASP A 361 13.28 8.28 -8.07
N ASP A 362 12.26 8.45 -7.22
CA ASP A 362 11.59 7.33 -6.55
C ASP A 362 10.91 6.41 -7.58
N CYS A 363 10.25 6.99 -8.60
CA CYS A 363 9.60 6.25 -9.67
C CYS A 363 10.61 5.41 -10.47
N VAL A 364 11.73 6.02 -10.88
CA VAL A 364 12.79 5.32 -11.64
C VAL A 364 13.49 4.28 -10.77
N THR A 365 13.79 4.59 -9.51
CA THR A 365 14.35 3.64 -8.54
C THR A 365 13.45 2.42 -8.37
N CYS A 366 12.14 2.63 -8.14
CA CYS A 366 11.18 1.53 -8.03
C CYS A 366 11.07 0.74 -9.34
N PHE A 367 11.05 1.43 -10.49
CA PHE A 367 11.01 0.78 -11.80
C PHE A 367 12.23 -0.12 -12.04
N LEU A 368 13.44 0.38 -11.80
CA LEU A 368 14.70 -0.35 -12.00
C LEU A 368 14.89 -1.51 -11.03
N THR A 369 14.38 -1.40 -9.80
CA THR A 369 14.54 -2.43 -8.75
C THR A 369 13.38 -3.43 -8.67
N THR A 370 12.42 -3.34 -9.60
CA THR A 370 11.30 -4.28 -9.71
C THR A 370 11.22 -4.86 -11.11
N ARG A 371 10.30 -5.79 -11.36
CA ARG A 371 10.11 -6.36 -12.71
C ARG A 371 9.07 -5.64 -13.57
N LEU A 372 8.61 -4.44 -13.16
CA LEU A 372 7.69 -3.64 -13.98
C LEU A 372 8.16 -3.53 -15.45
N ASP A 373 7.22 -3.64 -16.37
CA ASP A 373 7.50 -3.70 -17.82
C ASP A 373 7.81 -2.31 -18.37
N LYS A 374 7.02 -1.32 -17.95
CA LYS A 374 7.10 0.08 -18.39
C LYS A 374 6.88 1.03 -17.22
N LEU A 375 7.38 2.24 -17.38
CA LEU A 375 7.11 3.36 -16.49
C LEU A 375 6.61 4.53 -17.34
N VAL A 376 5.53 5.17 -16.89
CA VAL A 376 4.99 6.39 -17.49
C VAL A 376 5.04 7.51 -16.44
N VAL A 377 5.80 8.57 -16.74
CA VAL A 377 5.94 9.75 -15.87
C VAL A 377 5.56 10.99 -16.68
N GLY A 378 4.45 11.64 -16.34
CA GLY A 378 3.92 12.73 -17.16
C GLY A 378 3.59 12.23 -18.58
N ASP A 379 4.23 12.83 -19.58
CA ASP A 379 4.10 12.51 -21.00
C ASP A 379 5.25 11.65 -21.55
N TYR A 380 6.01 10.99 -20.66
CA TYR A 380 7.16 10.17 -21.05
C TYR A 380 6.94 8.70 -20.75
N LEU A 381 7.18 7.86 -21.75
CA LEU A 381 7.27 6.41 -21.63
C LEU A 381 8.74 6.01 -21.43
N VAL A 382 9.00 5.23 -20.39
CA VAL A 382 10.35 4.88 -19.94
C VAL A 382 10.56 3.37 -20.04
N HIS A 383 11.71 3.01 -20.60
CA HIS A 383 12.13 1.63 -20.85
C HIS A 383 13.42 1.34 -20.10
N LYS A 384 13.56 0.13 -19.56
CA LYS A 384 14.83 -0.36 -19.03
C LYS A 384 15.81 -0.60 -20.17
N LYS A 385 17.05 -0.17 -19.98
CA LYS A 385 18.16 -0.61 -20.83
C LYS A 385 18.74 -1.91 -20.25
N PRO A 386 19.10 -2.89 -21.10
CA PRO A 386 20.04 -3.92 -20.68
C PRO A 386 21.36 -3.22 -20.28
N ALA A 387 21.69 -3.27 -19.00
CA ALA A 387 22.81 -2.50 -18.44
C ALA A 387 23.72 -3.44 -17.64
N PRO A 388 25.04 -3.50 -17.93
CA PRO A 388 25.99 -4.21 -17.08
C PRO A 388 26.12 -3.51 -15.72
N PRO A 389 26.65 -4.18 -14.67
CA PRO A 389 26.88 -3.55 -13.37
C PRO A 389 27.61 -2.21 -13.47
N SER A 390 28.59 -2.07 -14.36
CA SER A 390 29.33 -0.83 -14.58
C SER A 390 28.48 0.39 -14.96
N ALA A 391 27.27 0.21 -15.51
CA ALA A 391 26.36 1.32 -15.81
C ALA A 391 25.82 2.02 -14.55
N TYR A 392 25.89 1.36 -13.38
CA TYR A 392 25.52 1.94 -12.09
C TYR A 392 26.66 2.75 -11.46
N ALA A 393 27.87 2.71 -12.04
CA ALA A 393 29.05 3.37 -11.47
C ALA A 393 28.94 4.91 -11.44
N GLU A 394 28.03 5.49 -12.24
CA GLU A 394 27.75 6.93 -12.25
C GLU A 394 26.77 7.38 -11.15
N LEU A 395 26.13 6.44 -10.45
CA LEU A 395 25.23 6.77 -9.34
C LEU A 395 26.03 7.09 -8.08
N VAL A 396 25.40 7.87 -7.20
CA VAL A 396 25.93 8.33 -5.92
C VAL A 396 25.29 7.49 -4.81
N PRO A 397 26.07 6.75 -4.01
CA PRO A 397 25.57 5.99 -2.88
C PRO A 397 25.36 6.89 -1.67
N SER A 398 24.24 6.71 -0.99
CA SER A 398 23.92 7.36 0.28
C SER A 398 23.07 6.47 1.18
N PHE A 399 22.94 6.84 2.45
CA PHE A 399 22.15 6.08 3.41
C PHE A 399 20.77 6.71 3.65
N PRO A 400 19.70 5.89 3.72
CA PRO A 400 18.47 6.30 4.37
C PRO A 400 18.71 6.67 5.84
N THR A 401 17.89 7.56 6.39
CA THR A 401 18.03 8.05 7.78
C THR A 401 17.84 6.96 8.85
N PHE A 402 17.20 5.85 8.50
CA PHE A 402 16.94 4.72 9.40
C PHE A 402 18.00 3.62 9.33
N VAL A 403 19.14 3.89 8.66
CA VAL A 403 20.19 2.90 8.41
C VAL A 403 21.50 3.32 9.05
N LYS A 404 22.25 2.34 9.58
CA LYS A 404 23.63 2.50 10.07
C LYS A 404 24.52 1.41 9.49
N LEU A 405 25.77 1.77 9.21
CA LEU A 405 26.82 0.81 8.87
C LEU A 405 27.53 0.35 10.16
N ARG A 406 27.72 -0.95 10.34
CA ARG A 406 28.28 -1.54 11.57
C ARG A 406 29.38 -2.54 11.25
N SER A 407 30.50 -2.44 11.98
CA SER A 407 31.58 -3.42 12.01
C SER A 407 31.78 -3.90 13.44
N LEU A 408 31.63 -5.20 13.68
CA LEU A 408 31.79 -5.83 15.00
C LEU A 408 32.86 -6.90 14.93
N ARG A 409 33.88 -6.78 15.78
CA ARG A 409 34.91 -7.82 15.96
C ARG A 409 34.52 -8.71 17.13
N GLY A 410 34.32 -9.99 16.88
CA GLY A 410 33.96 -11.00 17.87
C GLY A 410 34.89 -12.21 17.84
N PRO A 411 34.97 -12.98 18.93
CA PRO A 411 35.74 -14.23 18.96
C PRO A 411 35.09 -15.32 18.09
N ALA A 412 35.89 -16.13 17.42
CA ALA A 412 35.47 -17.29 16.64
C ALA A 412 36.47 -18.45 16.83
N PRO A 413 36.09 -19.72 16.57
CA PRO A 413 37.04 -20.83 16.63
C PRO A 413 38.25 -20.56 15.73
N GLY A 414 39.44 -20.44 16.33
CA GLY A 414 40.68 -20.12 15.61
C GLY A 414 41.04 -18.63 15.50
N GLY A 415 40.31 -17.70 16.14
CA GLY A 415 40.71 -16.28 16.19
C GLY A 415 39.55 -15.30 16.41
N TYR A 416 39.50 -14.27 15.58
CA TYR A 416 38.43 -13.26 15.57
C TYR A 416 37.78 -13.19 14.20
N VAL A 417 36.46 -13.01 14.17
CA VAL A 417 35.69 -12.66 12.97
C VAL A 417 35.27 -11.19 13.06
N VAL A 418 35.27 -10.51 11.92
CA VAL A 418 34.71 -9.16 11.78
C VAL A 418 33.39 -9.27 11.01
N GLU A 419 32.26 -9.12 11.70
CA GLU A 419 30.94 -9.01 11.09
C GLU A 419 30.77 -7.58 10.57
N ARG A 420 30.58 -7.43 9.26
CA ARG A 420 30.23 -6.16 8.62
C ARG A 420 28.80 -6.24 8.12
N ALA A 421 27.98 -5.28 8.51
CA ALA A 421 26.59 -5.26 8.13
C ALA A 421 26.03 -3.85 8.08
N ILE A 422 25.02 -3.68 7.24
CA ILE A 422 24.06 -2.61 7.38
C ILE A 422 22.99 -3.03 8.41
N VAL A 423 22.58 -2.09 9.26
CA VAL A 423 21.60 -2.32 10.33
C VAL A 423 20.54 -1.24 10.30
N THR A 424 19.27 -1.64 10.36
CA THR A 424 18.13 -0.72 10.46
C THR A 424 17.87 -0.32 11.91
N THR A 425 17.46 0.93 12.15
CA THR A 425 17.28 1.48 13.51
C THR A 425 15.92 1.19 14.15
N TYR A 426 14.94 0.70 13.38
CA TYR A 426 13.56 0.51 13.83
C TYR A 426 13.24 -0.95 14.19
N ASN A 427 14.03 -1.92 13.74
CA ASN A 427 13.83 -3.34 14.02
C ASN A 427 15.14 -4.15 14.10
N ASP A 428 16.30 -3.49 14.12
CA ASP A 428 17.63 -4.10 14.20
C ASP A 428 17.91 -5.18 13.13
N ALA A 429 17.21 -5.13 11.99
CA ALA A 429 17.44 -6.05 10.88
C ALA A 429 18.85 -5.85 10.35
N LYS A 430 19.57 -6.96 10.15
CA LYS A 430 20.96 -6.99 9.72
C LYS A 430 21.06 -7.46 8.27
N TYR A 431 21.84 -6.74 7.49
CA TYR A 431 22.14 -7.01 6.09
C TYR A 431 23.66 -7.17 5.98
N PRO A 432 24.18 -8.41 5.97
CA PRO A 432 25.61 -8.65 5.84
C PRO A 432 26.16 -7.99 4.58
N VAL A 433 27.36 -7.42 4.66
CA VAL A 433 28.06 -6.85 3.51
C VAL A 433 29.49 -7.35 3.43
N SER A 434 30.01 -7.47 2.21
CA SER A 434 31.43 -7.78 2.00
C SER A 434 32.35 -6.71 2.59
N ALA A 435 33.63 -7.06 2.79
CA ALA A 435 34.62 -6.10 3.28
C ALA A 435 34.81 -4.93 2.32
N GLU A 436 34.88 -5.18 1.01
CA GLU A 436 35.08 -4.13 0.01
C GLU A 436 33.86 -3.21 -0.10
N THR A 437 32.64 -3.75 -0.12
CA THR A 437 31.42 -2.95 -0.11
C THR A 437 31.28 -2.12 1.16
N PHE A 438 31.70 -2.65 2.32
CA PHE A 438 31.75 -1.88 3.56
C PHE A 438 32.68 -0.66 3.43
N GLU A 439 33.90 -0.83 2.90
CA GLU A 439 34.83 0.30 2.73
C GLU A 439 34.32 1.34 1.72
N VAL A 440 33.65 0.90 0.65
CA VAL A 440 32.97 1.80 -0.30
C VAL A 440 31.88 2.61 0.39
N LEU A 441 31.00 1.93 1.13
CA LEU A 441 29.89 2.56 1.84
C LEU A 441 30.36 3.43 3.01
N TRP A 442 31.46 3.08 3.68
CA TRP A 442 32.06 3.88 4.74
C TRP A 442 32.61 5.22 4.21
N ARG A 443 33.09 5.24 2.95
CA ARG A 443 33.59 6.44 2.26
C ARG A 443 32.48 7.22 1.54
N ALA A 444 31.26 6.69 1.47
CA ALA A 444 30.15 7.34 0.79
C ALA A 444 29.68 8.58 1.58
N ASP A 445 29.80 9.75 0.97
CA ASP A 445 29.41 11.05 1.53
C ASP A 445 28.09 11.58 0.95
N GLY A 446 27.45 10.81 0.05
CA GLY A 446 26.27 11.23 -0.68
C GLY A 446 26.55 12.23 -1.80
N GLN A 447 27.81 12.39 -2.21
CA GLN A 447 28.24 13.24 -3.34
C GLN A 447 29.10 12.49 -4.35
N LYS A 448 30.05 11.68 -3.89
CA LYS A 448 30.94 10.90 -4.75
C LYS A 448 30.19 9.82 -5.50
N ARG A 449 30.49 9.68 -6.79
CA ARG A 449 29.97 8.57 -7.61
C ARG A 449 30.60 7.26 -7.18
N ILE A 450 29.91 6.15 -7.41
CA ILE A 450 30.45 4.80 -7.14
C ILE A 450 31.82 4.62 -7.81
N ARG A 451 32.00 5.04 -9.07
CA ARG A 451 33.29 4.92 -9.77
C ARG A 451 34.46 5.56 -9.02
N GLU A 452 34.22 6.66 -8.30
CA GLU A 452 35.22 7.42 -7.52
C GLU A 452 35.52 6.74 -6.17
N LEU A 453 34.69 5.78 -5.75
CA LEU A 453 34.84 5.01 -4.53
C LEU A 453 35.45 3.62 -4.79
N LEU A 454 35.66 3.23 -6.05
CA LEU A 454 36.12 1.89 -6.47
C LEU A 454 37.63 1.80 -6.73
N ASP A 455 38.41 2.87 -6.48
CA ASP A 455 39.83 2.92 -6.83
C ASP A 455 40.65 1.77 -6.20
N ASP A 456 40.41 1.48 -4.92
CA ASP A 456 41.10 0.43 -4.14
C ASP A 456 40.34 -0.91 -4.08
N VAL A 457 39.30 -1.08 -4.89
CA VAL A 457 38.47 -2.30 -4.90
C VAL A 457 39.00 -3.29 -5.93
N THR A 458 39.21 -4.54 -5.49
CA THR A 458 39.74 -5.63 -6.31
C THR A 458 38.68 -6.14 -7.28
N ASP A 459 37.47 -6.44 -6.78
CA ASP A 459 36.35 -6.91 -7.59
C ASP A 459 35.25 -5.86 -7.68
N ARG A 460 35.44 -4.92 -8.61
CA ARG A 460 34.53 -3.79 -8.82
C ARG A 460 33.12 -4.25 -9.22
N GLU A 461 33.00 -5.30 -10.02
CA GLU A 461 31.69 -5.77 -10.48
C GLU A 461 30.92 -6.42 -9.34
N ALA A 462 31.59 -7.23 -8.49
CA ALA A 462 30.95 -7.83 -7.32
C ALA A 462 30.45 -6.78 -6.31
N VAL A 463 31.25 -5.74 -6.04
CA VAL A 463 30.84 -4.64 -5.16
C VAL A 463 29.64 -3.90 -5.73
N ILE A 464 29.63 -3.58 -7.03
CA ILE A 464 28.48 -2.91 -7.65
C ILE A 464 27.23 -3.81 -7.61
N ALA A 465 27.37 -5.11 -7.88
CA ALA A 465 26.26 -6.05 -7.80
C ALA A 465 25.67 -6.13 -6.37
N GLU A 466 26.51 -6.15 -5.34
CA GLU A 466 26.08 -6.11 -3.94
C GLU A 466 25.37 -4.79 -3.60
N LEU A 467 25.89 -3.65 -4.07
CA LEU A 467 25.23 -2.35 -3.91
C LEU A 467 23.84 -2.31 -4.56
N ILE A 468 23.67 -2.90 -5.76
CA ILE A 468 22.38 -3.00 -6.44
C ILE A 468 21.39 -3.83 -5.62
N GLU A 469 21.83 -4.95 -5.02
CA GLU A 469 20.97 -5.78 -4.17
C GLU A 469 20.53 -4.99 -2.92
N LEU A 470 21.47 -4.33 -2.22
CA LEU A 470 21.19 -3.47 -1.06
C LEU A 470 20.26 -2.30 -1.42
N TRP A 471 20.41 -1.74 -2.61
CA TRP A 471 19.53 -0.69 -3.15
C TRP A 471 18.12 -1.21 -3.41
N SER A 472 17.99 -2.42 -3.97
CA SER A 472 16.69 -3.08 -4.16
C SER A 472 15.93 -3.31 -2.85
N GLN A 473 16.68 -3.51 -1.76
CA GLN A 473 16.17 -3.68 -0.40
C GLN A 473 16.00 -2.36 0.37
N ARG A 474 16.33 -1.22 -0.25
CA ARG A 474 16.19 0.14 0.29
C ARG A 474 17.02 0.42 1.53
N VAL A 475 18.08 -0.36 1.75
CA VAL A 475 19.05 -0.12 2.83
C VAL A 475 20.25 0.71 2.37
N VAL A 476 20.39 0.89 1.05
CA VAL A 476 21.26 1.88 0.40
C VAL A 476 20.42 2.66 -0.60
N ARG A 477 20.73 3.93 -0.83
CA ARG A 477 20.17 4.75 -1.91
C ARG A 477 21.22 4.95 -2.98
N LEU A 478 20.88 4.66 -4.23
CA LEU A 478 21.68 4.97 -5.40
C LEU A 478 20.87 5.95 -6.26
N LEU A 479 21.38 7.16 -6.44
CA LEU A 479 20.72 8.23 -7.22
C LEU A 479 21.72 8.86 -8.19
N PRO A 480 21.27 9.46 -9.31
CA PRO A 480 22.15 10.26 -10.15
C PRO A 480 22.81 11.38 -9.35
N ALA A 481 24.01 11.77 -9.74
CA ALA A 481 24.66 12.95 -9.19
C ALA A 481 23.77 14.18 -9.44
N THR A 482 23.53 14.99 -8.42
CA THR A 482 22.91 16.30 -8.59
C THR A 482 23.97 17.23 -9.18
N ASP A 483 23.79 17.66 -10.43
CA ASP A 483 24.58 18.75 -10.99
C ASP A 483 24.31 20.00 -10.13
N HIS A 484 25.30 20.42 -9.35
CA HIS A 484 25.27 21.64 -8.54
C HIS A 484 25.55 22.87 -9.39
#